data_AF-A0A4Q1T132-F1
#
_entry.id   AF-A0A4Q1T132-F1
#
_cell.length_a   1.000
_cell.length_b   1.000
_cell.length_c   1.000
_cell.angle_alpha   90.00
_cell.angle_beta   90.00
_cell.angle_gamma   90.00
#
_symmetry.space_group_name_H-M   'P 1'
#
loop_
_entity.id
_entity.type
_entity.pdbx_description
1 polymer ?
#
loop_
_entity_poly.entity_id
_entity_poly.type
_entity_poly.pdbx_seq_one_letter_code
_entity_poly.pdbx_strand_id
1 'polypeptide(L)' 'MTLVNVTEAFLQCEHPFYKEVEIDNSEVNCVVYSSVTSYQTTIQLPVVNFEAAMHNLSLQLIRLRSHELWNQQQNIEQQM' A
#
# COMPACT_ATOMS: atom_id res chain seq x y z
N MET A 1 -0.12 10.90 -15.78
CA MET A 1 0.86 10.60 -14.71
C MET A 1 1.97 9.75 -15.30
N THR A 2 3.24 9.95 -14.95
CA THR A 2 4.33 9.07 -15.41
C THR A 2 4.61 7.99 -14.36
N LEU A 3 5.17 6.85 -14.77
CA LEU A 3 5.64 5.79 -13.86
C LEU A 3 6.59 6.35 -12.78
N VAL A 4 7.39 7.37 -13.12
CA VAL A 4 8.32 8.04 -12.20
C VAL A 4 7.57 8.71 -11.04
N ASN A 5 6.49 9.46 -11.31
CA ASN A 5 5.74 10.15 -10.27
C ASN A 5 5.05 9.16 -9.32
N VAL A 6 4.51 8.06 -9.86
CA VAL A 6 3.93 6.99 -9.04
C VAL A 6 5.03 6.33 -8.21
N THR A 7 6.20 6.10 -8.79
CA THR A 7 7.31 5.49 -8.06
C THR A 7 7.78 6.38 -6.90
N GLU A 8 7.91 7.70 -7.11
CA GLU A 8 8.24 8.70 -6.08
C GLU A 8 7.19 8.80 -4.97
N ALA A 9 5.91 8.90 -5.35
CA ALA A 9 4.77 8.90 -4.42
C ALA A 9 4.85 7.76 -3.40
N PHE A 10 5.16 6.57 -3.90
CA PHE A 10 5.30 5.37 -3.08
C PHE A 10 6.61 5.33 -2.29
N LEU A 11 7.75 5.75 -2.87
CA LEU A 11 9.04 5.84 -2.17
C LEU A 11 8.94 6.75 -0.94
N GLN A 12 8.16 7.83 -1.02
CA GLN A 12 7.91 8.72 0.12
C GLN A 12 7.07 8.07 1.23
N CYS A 13 6.36 6.98 0.92
CA CYS A 13 5.56 6.24 1.88
C CYS A 13 6.28 4.98 2.42
N GLU A 14 7.53 4.72 2.02
CA GLU A 14 8.27 3.51 2.40
C GLU A 14 8.71 3.51 3.88
N HIS A 15 7.85 2.95 4.73
CA HIS A 15 8.19 1.86 5.65
C HIS A 15 6.89 1.38 6.35
N PRO A 16 6.67 0.06 6.57
CA PRO A 16 7.48 -1.10 6.24
C PRO A 16 6.83 -1.98 5.13
N PHE A 17 6.48 -1.40 3.98
CA PHE A 17 5.70 -2.08 2.95
C PHE A 17 6.46 -2.23 1.63
N TYR A 18 6.40 -3.41 1.03
CA TYR A 18 6.94 -3.68 -0.30
C TYR A 18 5.85 -3.51 -1.36
N LYS A 19 6.21 -3.14 -2.59
CA LYS A 19 5.24 -2.97 -3.68
C LYS A 19 5.65 -3.67 -4.96
N GLU A 20 4.65 -4.17 -5.68
CA GLU A 20 4.73 -4.53 -7.10
C GLU A 20 3.79 -3.59 -7.87
N VAL A 21 4.24 -3.10 -9.02
CA VAL A 21 3.49 -2.11 -9.81
C VAL A 21 3.37 -2.60 -11.24
N GLU A 22 2.14 -2.81 -11.67
CA GLU A 22 1.78 -3.07 -13.06
C GLU A 22 0.98 -1.87 -13.59
N ILE A 23 1.38 -1.37 -14.76
CA ILE A 23 0.59 -0.36 -15.48
C ILE A 23 -0.17 -1.07 -16.58
N ASP A 24 -1.49 -0.96 -16.57
CA ASP A 24 -2.34 -1.39 -17.67
C ASP A 24 -3.22 -0.23 -18.14
N ASN A 25 -3.02 0.19 -19.38
CA ASN A 25 -3.70 1.31 -20.04
C ASN A 25 -3.74 2.62 -19.21
N SER A 26 -4.80 2.81 -18.43
CA SER A 26 -5.14 4.02 -17.66
C SER A 26 -5.21 3.77 -16.14
N GLU A 27 -4.80 2.59 -15.70
CA GLU A 27 -4.81 2.19 -14.31
C GLU A 27 -3.42 1.70 -13.90
N VAL A 28 -3.04 2.04 -12.68
CA VAL A 28 -1.88 1.45 -12.01
C VAL A 28 -2.40 0.45 -11.00
N ASN A 29 -2.09 -0.82 -11.20
CA ASN A 29 -2.31 -1.86 -10.22
C ASN A 29 -1.06 -1.95 -9.35
N CYS A 30 -1.23 -1.70 -8.06
CA CYS A 30 -0.17 -1.80 -7.08
C CYS A 30 -0.51 -2.92 -6.11
N VAL A 31 0.34 -3.93 -5.99
CA VAL A 31 0.23 -4.90 -4.90
C VAL A 31 1.13 -4.42 -3.78
N VAL A 32 0.60 -4.26 -2.57
CA VAL A 32 1.34 -3.83 -1.38
C VAL A 32 1.39 -4.98 -0.39
N TYR A 33 2.59 -5.28 0.08
CA TYR A 33 2.89 -6.39 0.98
C TYR A 33 3.39 -5.86 2.32
N SER A 34 2.90 -6.47 3.40
CA SER A 34 3.51 -6.32 4.73
C SER A 34 4.88 -6.99 4.77
N SER A 35 5.86 -6.37 5.44
CA SER A 35 7.16 -7.01 5.73
C SER A 35 7.15 -7.88 6.99
N VAL A 36 6.08 -7.83 7.78
CA VAL A 36 5.98 -8.47 9.10
C VAL A 36 4.82 -9.46 9.22
N THR A 37 3.89 -9.47 8.27
CA THR A 37 2.76 -10.39 8.20
C THR A 37 2.60 -10.96 6.80
N SER A 38 1.77 -11.99 6.64
CA SER A 38 1.37 -12.50 5.31
C SER A 38 0.31 -11.64 4.63
N TYR A 39 -0.04 -10.48 5.20
CA TYR A 39 -1.07 -9.62 4.64
C TYR A 39 -0.55 -8.90 3.39
N GLN A 40 -1.37 -8.93 2.34
CA GLN A 40 -1.17 -8.20 1.11
C GLN A 40 -2.49 -7.59 0.64
N THR A 41 -2.41 -6.49 -0.11
CA THR A 41 -3.58 -5.89 -0.74
C THR A 41 -3.24 -5.36 -2.12
N THR A 42 -4.17 -5.49 -3.06
CA THR A 42 -4.11 -4.84 -4.36
C THR A 42 -4.79 -3.48 -4.27
N ILE A 43 -4.15 -2.46 -4.83
CA ILE A 43 -4.63 -1.08 -4.91
C ILE A 43 -4.68 -0.72 -6.39
N GLN A 44 -5.84 -0.26 -6.84
CA GLN A 44 -6.00 0.27 -8.19
C GLN A 44 -5.98 1.79 -8.11
N LEU A 45 -5.02 2.41 -8.79
CA LEU A 45 -4.87 3.85 -8.83
C LEU A 45 -5.21 4.36 -10.23
N PRO A 46 -6.22 5.24 -10.38
CA PRO A 46 -6.52 5.85 -11.66
C PRO A 46 -5.37 6.77 -12.09
N VAL A 47 -4.86 6.63 -13.32
CA VAL A 47 -3.71 7.39 -13.86
C VAL A 47 -4.04 8.88 -14.10
N VAL A 48 -5.27 9.31 -13.78
CA VAL A 48 -5.85 10.60 -14.17
C VAL A 48 -5.33 11.77 -13.32
N ASN A 49 -5.18 11.62 -12.00
CA ASN A 49 -4.75 12.68 -11.09
C ASN A 49 -3.81 12.17 -9.99
N PHE A 50 -2.62 12.78 -9.91
CA PHE A 50 -1.58 12.43 -8.93
C PHE A 50 -2.03 12.60 -7.47
N GLU A 51 -2.77 13.67 -7.17
CA GLU A 51 -3.27 13.92 -5.81
C GLU A 51 -4.30 12.87 -5.38
N ALA A 52 -5.18 12.49 -6.30
CA ALA A 52 -6.14 11.41 -6.07
C ALA A 52 -5.45 10.05 -5.91
N ALA A 53 -4.38 9.79 -6.68
CA ALA A 53 -3.59 8.58 -6.53
C ALA A 53 -2.84 8.54 -5.19
N MET A 54 -2.24 9.67 -4.78
CA MET A 54 -1.59 9.82 -3.46
C MET A 54 -2.57 9.63 -2.31
N HIS A 55 -3.76 10.20 -2.41
CA HIS A 55 -4.79 10.06 -1.39
C HIS A 55 -5.25 8.60 -1.25
N ASN A 56 -5.57 7.94 -2.37
CA ASN A 56 -5.97 6.53 -2.37
C ASN A 56 -4.85 5.63 -1.84
N LEU A 57 -3.60 5.87 -2.26
CA LEU A 57 -2.45 5.16 -1.73
C LEU A 57 -2.36 5.31 -0.20
N SER A 58 -2.43 6.54 0.31
CA SER A 58 -2.34 6.85 1.74
C SER A 58 -3.41 6.10 2.54
N LEU A 59 -4.66 6.09 2.07
CA LEU A 59 -5.75 5.37 2.74
C LEU A 59 -5.49 3.87 2.83
N GLN A 60 -4.94 3.26 1.77
CA GLN A 60 -4.67 1.84 1.75
C GLN A 60 -3.50 1.46 2.65
N LEU A 61 -2.46 2.30 2.71
CA LEU A 61 -1.35 2.10 3.65
C LEU A 61 -1.82 2.21 5.10
N ILE A 62 -2.69 3.17 5.43
CA ILE A 62 -3.28 3.30 6.77
C ILE A 62 -4.08 2.03 7.14
N ARG A 63 -4.90 1.51 6.21
CA ARG A 63 -5.67 0.28 6.42
C ARG A 63 -4.75 -0.90 6.68
N LEU A 64 -3.71 -1.04 5.87
CA LEU A 64 -2.74 -2.12 6.01
C LEU A 64 -2.02 -2.04 7.36
N ARG A 65 -1.57 -0.84 7.76
CA ARG A 65 -0.94 -0.63 9.07
C ARG A 65 -1.88 -0.94 10.24
N SER A 66 -3.14 -0.55 10.12
CA SER A 66 -4.15 -0.83 11.13
C SER A 66 -4.39 -2.34 11.28
N HIS A 67 -4.38 -3.07 10.17
CA HIS A 67 -4.50 -4.53 10.17
C HIS A 67 -3.27 -5.22 10.80
N GLU A 68 -2.06 -4.75 10.50
CA GLU A 68 -0.84 -5.26 11.15
C GLU A 68 -0.89 -5.10 12.66
N LEU A 69 -1.26 -3.91 13.15
CA LEU A 69 -1.34 -3.62 14.58
C LEU A 69 -2.39 -4.49 15.27
N TRP A 70 -3.54 -4.69 14.62
CA TRP A 70 -4.58 -5.58 15.11
C TRP A 70 -4.07 -7.02 15.25
N ASN A 71 -3.42 -7.55 14.21
CA ASN A 71 -2.86 -8.92 14.24
C ASN A 71 -1.77 -9.06 15.30
N GLN A 72 -0.91 -8.05 15.46
CA GLN A 72 0.09 -8.03 16.53
C GLN A 72 -0.56 -8.09 17.90
N GLN A 73 -1.62 -7.30 18.13
CA GLN A 73 -2.33 -7.29 19.41
C GLN A 73 -2.98 -8.66 19.71
N GLN A 74 -3.63 -9.27 18.72
CA GLN A 74 -4.22 -10.61 18.87
C GLN A 74 -3.16 -11.68 19.19
N ASN A 75 -1.98 -11.60 18.57
CA ASN A 75 -0.88 -12.52 18.86
C ASN A 75 -0.33 -12.35 20.28
N ILE A 76 -0.29 -11.12 20.81
CA ILE A 76 0.11 -10.85 22.20
C ILE A 76 -0.91 -11.43 23.18
N GLU A 77 -2.21 -11.21 22.91
CA GLU A 77 -3.30 -11.72 23.75
C GLU A 77 -3.36 -13.25 23.80
N GLN A 78 -2.96 -13.94 22.73
CA GLN A 78 -2.90 -15.42 22.70
C GLN A 78 -1.68 -16.01 23.42
N GLN A 79 -0.65 -15.22 23.70
CA GLN A 79 0.58 -15.67 24.39
C GLN A 79 0.55 -15.44 25.91
N MET A 80 -0.45 -14.72 26.41
CA MET A 80 -0.72 -14.52 27.85
C MET A 80 -1.69 -15.57 28.37
#